data_AF-A0A964LIH0-F1
#
_entry.id   AF-A0A964LIH0-F1
#
_cell.length_a   1.000
_cell.length_b   1.000
_cell.length_c   1.000
_cell.angle_alpha   90.00
_cell.angle_beta   90.00
_cell.angle_gamma   90.00
#
_symmetry.space_group_name_H-M   'P 1'
#
loop_
_entity.id
_entity.type
_entity.pdbx_description
1 polymer ?
#
loop_
_entity_poly.entity_id
_entity_poly.type
_entity_poly.pdbx_seq_one_letter_code
_entity_poly.pdbx_strand_id
1 'polypeptide(L)'
;MTSALEGVVTRGTGRALDVGGRFGAIAGKTGTSNDWRDAWFVAYSSTLVVGVWVGFDDGRSLRMTGATAALPIVAGFLAQANPDDEPCEDEVPEWRVDRDWRDRFEARAERLLLRLLTGRRDPTGR
;
A
#
# COMPACT_ATOMS: atom_id res chain seq x y z
N MET A 1 17.00 7.31 -5.65
CA MET A 1 15.97 7.45 -4.59
C MET A 1 15.56 6.10 -4.01
N THR A 2 15.23 5.10 -4.84
CA THR A 2 14.85 3.73 -4.42
C THR A 2 15.79 3.10 -3.39
N SER A 3 17.12 3.15 -3.61
CA SER A 3 18.11 2.60 -2.66
C SER A 3 18.03 3.21 -1.25
N ALA A 4 17.64 4.48 -1.11
CA ALA A 4 17.46 5.10 0.20
C ALA A 4 16.20 4.57 0.91
N LEU A 5 15.12 4.34 0.16
CA LEU A 5 13.84 3.80 0.67
C LEU A 5 13.89 2.28 0.92
N GLU A 6 14.67 1.54 0.14
CA GLU A 6 15.08 0.17 0.49
C GLU A 6 15.86 0.16 1.80
N GLY A 7 16.70 1.17 2.04
CA GLY A 7 17.36 1.39 3.33
C GLY A 7 16.39 1.48 4.50
N VAL A 8 15.23 2.11 4.32
CA VAL A 8 14.20 2.20 5.38
C VAL A 8 13.63 0.82 5.71
N VAL A 9 13.41 -0.01 4.70
CA VAL A 9 12.88 -1.38 4.85
C VAL A 9 13.94 -2.35 5.36
N THR A 10 15.21 -2.20 4.98
CA THR A 10 16.27 -3.16 5.36
C THR A 10 16.89 -2.86 6.73
N ARG A 11 17.05 -1.57 7.07
CA ARG A 11 17.77 -1.12 8.28
C ARG A 11 17.06 -0.01 9.06
N GLY A 12 15.95 0.53 8.57
CA GLY A 12 15.25 1.65 9.18
C GLY A 12 13.91 1.26 9.83
N THR A 13 12.99 2.24 9.88
CA THR A 13 11.68 2.11 10.54
C THR A 13 10.72 1.16 9.83
N GLY A 14 11.06 0.70 8.61
CA GLY A 14 10.29 -0.28 7.85
C GLY A 14 10.75 -1.72 8.05
N ARG A 15 11.71 -2.00 8.93
CA ARG A 15 12.36 -3.31 9.08
C ARG A 15 11.43 -4.49 9.40
N ALA A 16 10.26 -4.22 9.97
CA ALA A 16 9.26 -5.26 10.22
C ALA A 16 8.57 -5.76 8.94
N LEU A 17 8.79 -5.09 7.79
CA LEU A 17 8.26 -5.53 6.51
C LEU A 17 9.15 -6.64 5.94
N ASP A 18 8.84 -7.87 6.32
CA ASP A 18 9.44 -9.07 5.76
C ASP A 18 8.38 -9.89 5.02
N VAL A 19 8.60 -10.08 3.72
CA VAL A 19 7.72 -10.86 2.84
C VAL A 19 8.48 -12.00 2.16
N GLY A 20 9.60 -12.43 2.74
CA GLY A 20 10.37 -13.58 2.27
C GLY A 20 10.93 -13.43 0.85
N GLY A 21 11.20 -12.19 0.42
CA GLY A 21 11.76 -11.90 -0.91
C GLY A 21 10.82 -12.12 -2.10
N ARG A 22 9.52 -12.41 -1.86
CA ARG A 22 8.53 -12.71 -2.92
C ARG A 22 8.38 -11.62 -3.98
N PHE A 23 8.63 -10.37 -3.61
CA PHE A 23 8.54 -9.20 -4.49
C PHE A 23 9.92 -8.60 -4.84
N GLY A 24 11.01 -9.36 -4.62
CA GLY A 24 12.36 -8.86 -4.78
C GLY A 24 12.68 -7.73 -3.79
N ALA A 25 13.38 -6.70 -4.27
CA ALA A 25 13.70 -5.52 -3.48
C ALA A 25 12.43 -4.67 -3.24
N ILE A 26 12.15 -4.36 -1.97
CA ILE A 26 11.04 -3.50 -1.58
C ILE A 26 11.58 -2.21 -0.99
N ALA A 27 11.10 -1.10 -1.54
CA ALA A 27 11.31 0.23 -1.01
C ALA A 27 10.08 0.66 -0.22
N GLY A 28 10.26 1.44 0.85
CA GLY A 28 9.12 1.91 1.61
C GLY A 28 9.43 3.06 2.55
N LYS A 29 8.38 3.64 3.11
CA LYS A 29 8.50 4.74 4.05
C LYS A 29 7.38 4.73 5.08
N THR A 30 7.79 4.88 6.34
CA THR A 30 6.90 5.16 7.46
C THR A 30 6.52 6.64 7.51
N GLY A 31 5.25 6.94 7.73
CA GLY A 31 4.72 8.26 8.07
C GLY A 31 3.96 8.22 9.40
N THR A 32 4.06 9.29 10.19
CA THR A 32 3.26 9.48 11.41
C THR A 32 3.03 10.99 11.54
N SER A 33 1.78 11.41 11.67
CA SER A 33 1.46 12.83 11.82
C SER A 33 1.68 13.30 13.27
N ASN A 34 1.62 14.62 13.46
CA ASN A 34 1.70 15.22 14.78
C ASN A 34 0.60 14.66 15.70
N ASP A 35 0.88 14.59 16.99
CA ASP A 35 -0.01 14.03 18.01
C ASP A 35 -0.49 12.59 17.73
N TRP A 36 0.23 11.84 16.88
CA TRP A 36 -0.08 10.45 16.54
C TRP A 36 -1.52 10.26 16.01
N ARG A 37 -2.06 11.24 15.28
CA ARG A 37 -3.43 11.15 14.73
C ARG A 37 -3.49 10.17 13.56
N ASP A 38 -2.45 10.16 12.76
CA ASP A 38 -2.35 9.36 11.54
C ASP A 38 -1.09 8.51 11.53
N ALA A 39 -1.25 7.27 11.11
CA ALA A 39 -0.18 6.32 10.88
C ALA A 39 -0.22 5.87 9.42
N TRP A 40 0.87 6.07 8.69
CA TRP A 40 0.98 5.69 7.28
C TRP A 40 2.15 4.75 7.05
N PHE A 41 1.99 3.83 6.11
CA PHE A 41 3.10 3.10 5.52
C PHE A 41 2.86 2.93 4.03
N VAL A 42 3.83 3.32 3.21
CA VAL A 42 3.81 3.10 1.77
C VAL A 42 4.99 2.23 1.40
N ALA A 43 4.73 1.18 0.62
CA ALA A 43 5.72 0.26 0.08
C ALA A 43 5.55 0.12 -1.43
N TYR A 44 6.64 -0.11 -2.14
CA TYR A 44 6.60 -0.46 -3.54
C TYR A 44 7.72 -1.42 -3.95
N SER A 45 7.40 -2.23 -4.96
CA SER A 45 8.33 -3.06 -5.73
C SER A 45 8.34 -2.58 -7.19
N SER A 46 8.95 -3.36 -8.09
CA SER A 46 8.90 -3.10 -9.54
C SER A 46 7.51 -3.23 -10.16
N THR A 47 6.59 -3.97 -9.52
CA THR A 47 5.27 -4.32 -10.09
C THR A 47 4.09 -3.84 -9.26
N LEU A 48 4.31 -3.43 -8.01
CA LEU A 48 3.24 -3.15 -7.06
C LEU A 48 3.56 -1.94 -6.19
N VAL A 49 2.57 -1.09 -5.96
CA VAL A 49 2.57 -0.04 -4.93
C VAL A 49 1.42 -0.32 -3.97
N VAL A 50 1.69 -0.21 -2.67
CA VAL A 50 0.69 -0.32 -1.61
C VAL A 50 0.89 0.79 -0.59
N GLY A 51 -0.20 1.46 -0.23
CA GLY A 51 -0.23 2.48 0.81
C GLY A 51 -1.34 2.19 1.80
N VAL A 52 -1.02 2.18 3.08
CA VAL A 52 -2.00 2.03 4.16
C VAL A 52 -1.95 3.25 5.05
N TRP A 53 -3.15 3.73 5.38
CA TRP A 53 -3.40 4.72 6.42
C TRP A 53 -4.24 4.09 7.52
N VAL A 54 -3.94 4.48 8.75
CA VAL A 54 -4.77 4.21 9.92
C VAL A 54 -4.94 5.55 10.65
N GLY A 55 -6.17 5.84 11.06
CA GLY A 55 -6.58 7.04 11.79
C GLY A 55 -8.01 6.90 12.27
N PHE A 56 -8.40 7.75 13.23
CA PHE A 56 -9.80 7.89 13.61
C PHE A 56 -10.43 9.06 12.84
N ASP A 57 -11.67 8.90 12.38
CA ASP A 57 -12.38 9.94 11.61
C ASP A 57 -12.56 11.25 12.41
N ASP A 58 -12.61 11.16 13.73
CA ASP A 58 -12.71 12.31 14.64
C ASP A 58 -11.34 12.93 15.02
N GLY A 59 -10.26 12.48 14.39
CA GLY A 59 -8.91 13.03 14.58
C GLY A 59 -8.31 12.78 15.96
N ARG A 60 -8.87 11.86 16.75
CA ARG A 60 -8.28 11.42 18.01
C ARG A 60 -6.92 10.73 17.76
N SER A 61 -6.06 10.84 18.77
CA SER A 61 -4.73 10.22 18.73
C SER A 61 -4.83 8.69 18.76
N LEU A 62 -4.16 8.02 17.82
CA LEU A 62 -3.97 6.57 17.80
C LEU A 62 -2.98 6.11 18.87
N ARG A 63 -2.08 7.01 19.30
CA ARG A 63 -0.90 6.69 20.13
C ARG A 63 -0.03 5.57 19.55
N MET A 64 -0.06 5.40 18.23
CA MET A 64 0.69 4.41 17.47
C MET A 64 1.38 5.07 16.28
N THR A 65 2.50 4.51 15.82
CA THR A 65 3.22 5.01 14.65
C THR A 65 2.83 4.24 13.39
N GLY A 66 3.23 4.75 12.23
CA GLY A 66 3.11 4.04 10.95
C GLY A 66 3.72 2.63 10.97
N ALA A 67 4.82 2.44 11.71
CA ALA A 67 5.48 1.14 11.83
C ALA A 67 4.69 0.15 12.70
N THR A 68 3.85 0.65 13.62
CA THR A 68 3.07 -0.19 14.55
C THR A 68 1.65 -0.45 14.04
N ALA A 69 1.02 0.54 13.41
CA ALA A 69 -0.38 0.45 12.98
C ALA A 69 -0.52 0.09 11.48
N ALA A 70 0.17 0.80 10.59
CA ALA A 70 -0.03 0.66 9.14
C ALA A 70 0.84 -0.43 8.52
N LEU A 71 2.11 -0.54 8.93
CA LEU A 71 3.06 -1.50 8.37
C LEU A 71 2.58 -2.96 8.47
N PRO A 72 2.04 -3.46 9.61
CA PRO A 72 1.58 -4.84 9.68
C PRO A 72 0.46 -5.16 8.68
N ILE A 73 -0.39 -4.18 8.36
CA ILE A 73 -1.45 -4.33 7.35
C ILE A 73 -0.84 -4.45 5.95
N VAL A 74 0.16 -3.61 5.64
CA VAL A 74 0.93 -3.72 4.38
C VAL A 74 1.60 -5.09 4.26
N ALA A 75 2.24 -5.57 5.33
CA ALA A 75 2.88 -6.88 5.33
C ALA A 75 1.86 -8.01 5.11
N GLY A 76 0.70 -7.96 5.78
CA GLY A 76 -0.38 -8.93 5.62
C GLY A 76 -1.01 -8.91 4.22
N PHE A 77 -1.10 -7.74 3.59
CA PHE A 77 -1.52 -7.60 2.20
C PHE A 77 -0.52 -8.25 1.25
N LEU A 78 0.77 -7.90 1.36
CA LEU A 78 1.82 -8.47 0.50
C LEU A 78 1.98 -9.98 0.69
N ALA A 79 1.73 -10.50 1.89
CA ALA A 79 1.72 -11.95 2.14
C ALA A 79 0.63 -12.69 1.33
N GLN A 80 -0.44 -12.00 0.94
CA GLN A 80 -1.54 -12.57 0.16
C GLN A 80 -1.48 -12.19 -1.32
N ALA A 81 -0.84 -11.07 -1.65
CA ALA A 81 -0.70 -10.61 -3.03
C ALA A 81 0.19 -11.56 -3.87
N ASN A 82 -0.08 -11.60 -5.17
CA ASN A 82 0.68 -12.38 -6.13
C ASN A 82 1.70 -11.48 -6.84
N PRO A 83 3.02 -11.75 -6.75
CA PRO A 83 4.04 -10.92 -7.38
C PRO A 83 4.00 -10.94 -8.92
N ASP A 84 3.39 -11.98 -9.49
CA ASP A 84 3.25 -12.18 -10.93
C ASP A 84 1.97 -11.56 -11.50
N ASP A 85 1.15 -10.89 -10.67
CA ASP A 85 0.01 -10.15 -11.18
C ASP A 85 0.51 -9.03 -12.11
N GLU A 86 0.02 -9.03 -13.34
CA GLU A 86 0.38 -8.02 -14.33
C GLU A 86 0.05 -6.62 -13.79
N PRO A 87 0.96 -5.64 -13.98
CA PRO A 87 0.65 -4.25 -13.68
C PRO A 87 -0.64 -3.88 -14.38
N CYS A 88 -1.55 -3.26 -13.63
CA CYS A 88 -2.78 -2.75 -14.20
C CYS A 88 -2.44 -1.68 -15.25
N GLU A 89 -2.46 -2.04 -16.54
CA GLU A 89 -2.37 -1.14 -17.69
C GLU A 89 -3.70 -0.42 -17.99
N ASP A 90 -4.56 -0.20 -16.98
CA ASP A 90 -5.60 0.82 -17.12
C ASP A 90 -4.83 2.13 -17.40
N GLU A 91 -4.97 2.67 -18.63
CA GLU A 91 -4.30 3.89 -19.10
C GLU A 91 -4.15 4.86 -17.94
N VAL A 92 -2.91 5.11 -17.50
CA VAL A 92 -2.63 6.11 -16.47
C VAL A 92 -3.24 7.40 -16.99
N PRO A 93 -4.37 7.89 -16.42
CA PRO A 93 -5.00 9.08 -16.96
C PRO A 93 -3.96 10.18 -16.83
N GLU A 94 -3.71 10.89 -17.94
CA GLU A 94 -2.90 12.10 -17.93
C GLU A 94 -3.43 12.97 -16.77
N TRP A 95 -2.62 13.10 -15.73
CA TRP A 95 -3.01 13.41 -14.36
C TRP A 95 -3.71 14.77 -14.27
N ARG A 96 -5.01 14.80 -14.50
CA ARG A 96 -5.87 15.90 -14.05
C ARG A 96 -6.60 15.40 -12.81
N VAL A 97 -6.22 15.94 -11.65
CA VAL A 97 -7.03 15.85 -10.44
C VAL A 97 -8.31 16.63 -10.73
N ASP A 98 -9.30 15.97 -11.31
CA ASP A 98 -10.65 16.49 -11.52
C ASP A 98 -11.53 16.21 -10.28
N ARG A 99 -12.77 16.70 -10.30
CA ARG A 99 -13.68 16.60 -9.16
C ARG A 99 -14.06 15.16 -8.80
N ASP A 100 -13.94 14.23 -9.73
CA ASP A 100 -14.51 12.88 -9.61
C ASP A 100 -13.41 11.81 -9.38
N TRP A 101 -12.17 12.24 -9.13
CA TRP A 101 -11.04 11.34 -8.93
C TRP A 101 -11.25 10.37 -7.76
N ARG A 102 -11.97 10.83 -6.71
CA ARG A 102 -12.25 10.05 -5.51
C ARG A 102 -13.16 8.87 -5.83
N ASP A 103 -14.25 9.11 -6.56
CA ASP A 103 -15.24 8.07 -6.91
C ASP A 103 -14.60 6.97 -7.76
N ARG A 104 -13.69 7.36 -8.68
CA ARG A 104 -12.94 6.40 -9.51
C ARG A 104 -11.93 5.58 -8.71
N PHE A 105 -11.24 6.22 -7.75
CA PHE A 105 -10.32 5.54 -6.85
C PHE A 105 -11.06 4.54 -5.96
N GLU A 106 -12.17 4.94 -5.35
CA GLU A 106 -12.97 4.10 -4.45
C GLU A 106 -13.54 2.89 -5.18
N ALA A 107 -14.13 3.07 -6.37
CA ALA A 107 -14.63 1.97 -7.18
C ALA A 107 -13.54 0.96 -7.57
N ARG A 108 -12.29 1.42 -7.78
CA ARG A 108 -11.14 0.54 -8.07
C ARG A 108 -10.65 -0.18 -6.82
N ALA A 109 -10.53 0.53 -5.70
CA ALA A 109 -10.13 -0.04 -4.42
C ALA A 109 -11.11 -1.13 -3.96
N GLU A 110 -12.41 -0.89 -4.09
CA GLU A 110 -13.46 -1.87 -3.80
C GLU A 110 -13.34 -3.11 -4.69
N ARG A 111 -13.12 -2.95 -6.00
CA ARG A 111 -12.90 -4.09 -6.90
C ARG A 111 -11.68 -4.92 -6.50
N LEU A 112 -10.57 -4.28 -6.15
CA LEU A 112 -9.36 -4.96 -5.70
C LEU A 112 -9.57 -5.68 -4.37
N LEU A 113 -10.19 -5.02 -3.40
CA LEU A 113 -10.53 -5.61 -2.10
C LEU A 113 -11.48 -6.80 -2.27
N LEU A 114 -12.51 -6.68 -3.10
CA LEU A 114 -13.43 -7.77 -3.38
C LEU A 114 -12.71 -8.95 -4.05
N ARG A 115 -11.80 -8.72 -5.00
CA ARG A 115 -10.99 -9.80 -5.61
C ARG A 115 -10.14 -10.52 -4.56
N LEU A 116 -9.48 -9.78 -3.69
CA LEU A 116 -8.62 -10.33 -2.64
C LEU A 116 -9.40 -11.10 -1.58
N LEU A 117 -10.56 -10.59 -1.17
CA LEU A 117 -11.41 -11.23 -0.16
C LEU A 117 -12.18 -12.44 -0.70
N THR A 118 -12.49 -12.47 -2.01
CA THR A 118 -13.29 -13.54 -2.62
C THR A 118 -12.48 -14.54 -3.43
N GLY A 119 -11.19 -14.28 -3.68
CA GLY A 119 -10.29 -15.15 -4.47
C GLY A 119 -10.69 -15.30 -5.94
N ARG A 120 -11.62 -14.48 -6.46
CA ARG A 120 -12.08 -14.56 -7.85
C ARG A 120 -11.11 -13.84 -8.79
N ARG A 121 -10.50 -14.59 -9.73
CA ARG A 121 -9.81 -14.02 -10.90
C ARG A 121 -10.83 -13.41 -11.87
N ASP A 122 -10.40 -12.34 -12.55
CA ASP A 122 -11.16 -11.69 -13.62
C ASP A 122 -11.32 -12.65 -14.81
N PRO A 123 -12.53 -12.87 -15.35
CA PRO A 123 -12.72 -13.72 -16.52
C PRO A 123 -12.15 -13.15 -17.83
N THR A 124 -11.75 -11.88 -17.87
CA THR A 124 -11.12 -11.27 -19.05
C THR A 124 -9.60 -11.29 -18.93
N GLY A 125 -9.02 -12.49 -18.89
CA GLY A 125 -7.63 -12.67 -19.31
C GLY A 125 -7.58 -12.65 -20.84
N ARG A 126 -7.06 -11.58 -21.42
CA ARG A 126 -6.60 -11.52 -22.80
C ARG A 126 -5.13 -11.17 -22.81
#